data_AF-A0A1E7YPZ0-F1
#
_entry.id   AF-A0A1E7YPZ0-F1
#
_cell.length_a   1.000
_cell.length_b   1.000
_cell.length_c   1.000
_cell.angle_alpha   90.00
_cell.angle_beta   90.00
_cell.angle_gamma   90.00
#
_symmetry.space_group_name_H-M   'P 1'
#
loop_
_entity.id
_entity.type
_entity.pdbx_description
1 polymer ?
#
loop_
_entity_poly.entity_id
_entity_poly.type
_entity_poly.pdbx_seq_one_letter_code
_entity_poly.pdbx_strand_id
1 'polypeptide(L)'
;MFYEKKVNRYNRKAMVEFLAGHFTHDGIVANRVKFCYLGLSKKLEDKAWEMRSADVSYWSHIWGPVIDFQKSCFHEYTICNAGRSGGYLALYHSQLVSTGYWSYCRSCGQRNYRKVAPALPDAPLERAVATEILKNGGAWSDSAYLGQEAIRSLPNSDEEKLAVIARLKPEWKEYSSTNRCGACGAEGEEGRVNYPTPPMQLHTRQGVSIGDITNMDMIELHHMTGIVADFDRACDQVREQFIELLQNCEVREEVVMVPKTVRTLHCTC
;
A
#
# COMPACT_ATOMS: atom_id res chain seq x y z
N MET A 1 28.83 0.14 -10.65
CA MET A 1 27.95 -1.03 -10.48
C MET A 1 28.58 -1.94 -9.45
N PHE A 2 27.96 -2.07 -8.29
CA PHE A 2 28.41 -2.92 -7.18
C PHE A 2 27.74 -4.30 -7.28
N TYR A 3 26.45 -4.33 -7.62
CA TYR A 3 25.68 -5.55 -7.91
C TYR A 3 25.47 -5.77 -9.40
N GLU A 4 25.11 -4.72 -10.16
CA GLU A 4 24.69 -4.86 -11.56
C GLU A 4 25.80 -5.45 -12.45
N LYS A 5 25.44 -6.47 -13.22
CA LYS A 5 26.31 -7.13 -14.20
C LYS A 5 25.80 -6.91 -15.61
N LYS A 6 26.72 -6.68 -16.55
CA LYS A 6 26.37 -6.67 -17.97
C LYS A 6 26.16 -8.10 -18.46
N VAL A 7 24.96 -8.41 -18.92
CA VAL A 7 24.58 -9.75 -19.40
C VAL A 7 24.13 -9.68 -20.85
N ASN A 8 24.61 -10.60 -21.70
CA ASN A 8 24.12 -10.73 -23.06
C ASN A 8 22.76 -11.45 -23.06
N ARG A 9 21.67 -10.70 -23.21
CA ARG A 9 20.28 -11.19 -23.19
C ARG A 9 19.85 -11.93 -24.47
N TYR A 10 20.70 -12.00 -25.49
CA TYR A 10 20.45 -12.76 -26.72
C TYR A 10 21.12 -14.14 -26.71
N ASN A 11 21.95 -14.41 -25.69
CA ASN A 11 22.65 -15.68 -25.56
C ASN A 11 22.07 -16.48 -24.38
N ARG A 12 21.41 -17.61 -24.69
CA ARG A 12 20.82 -18.51 -23.68
C ARG A 12 21.82 -18.88 -22.60
N LYS A 13 23.03 -19.30 -22.98
CA LYS A 13 24.07 -19.75 -22.04
C LYS A 13 24.45 -18.62 -21.07
N ALA A 14 24.62 -17.40 -21.58
CA ALA A 14 24.94 -16.24 -20.75
C ALA A 14 23.82 -15.90 -19.75
N MET A 15 22.55 -15.98 -20.16
CA MET A 15 21.41 -15.76 -19.27
C MET A 15 21.31 -16.85 -18.19
N VAL A 16 21.48 -18.12 -18.57
CA VAL A 16 21.47 -19.25 -17.64
C VAL A 16 22.59 -19.12 -16.61
N GLU A 17 23.82 -18.80 -17.04
CA GLU A 17 24.97 -18.60 -16.15
C GLU A 17 24.75 -17.42 -15.19
N PHE A 18 24.17 -16.31 -15.68
CA PHE A 18 23.84 -15.16 -14.85
C PHE A 18 22.82 -15.51 -13.76
N LEU A 19 21.70 -16.14 -14.14
CA LEU A 19 20.64 -16.49 -13.20
C LEU A 19 21.09 -17.57 -12.21
N ALA A 20 21.76 -18.63 -12.68
CA ALA A 20 22.23 -19.73 -11.82
C ALA A 20 23.30 -19.27 -10.82
N GLY A 21 24.13 -18.29 -11.20
CA GLY A 21 25.18 -17.72 -10.37
C GLY A 21 24.74 -16.55 -9.50
N HIS A 22 23.45 -16.17 -9.52
CA HIS A 22 22.96 -15.03 -8.75
C HIS A 22 22.92 -15.34 -7.25
N PHE A 23 23.25 -14.37 -6.41
CA PHE A 23 23.16 -14.53 -4.97
C PHE A 23 21.69 -14.73 -4.53
N THR A 24 21.48 -15.63 -3.58
CA THR A 24 20.16 -15.83 -2.97
C THR A 24 20.27 -15.82 -1.45
N HIS A 25 19.18 -15.39 -0.80
CA HIS A 25 18.98 -15.52 0.63
C HIS A 25 17.73 -16.38 0.84
N ASP A 26 17.90 -17.54 1.50
CA ASP A 26 16.83 -18.51 1.75
C ASP A 26 16.09 -18.94 0.47
N GLY A 27 16.84 -19.08 -0.64
CA GLY A 27 16.32 -19.48 -1.96
C GLY A 27 15.66 -18.35 -2.76
N ILE A 28 15.63 -17.13 -2.24
CA ILE A 28 15.07 -15.93 -2.89
C ILE A 28 16.20 -15.10 -3.49
N VAL A 29 16.00 -14.59 -4.71
CA VAL A 29 16.92 -13.63 -5.36
C VAL A 29 17.16 -12.45 -4.45
N ALA A 30 18.41 -12.18 -4.11
CA ALA A 30 18.75 -11.15 -3.15
C ALA A 30 20.12 -10.53 -3.41
N ASN A 31 20.36 -9.38 -2.78
CA ASN A 31 21.65 -8.73 -2.66
C ASN A 31 21.98 -8.46 -1.19
N ARG A 32 23.22 -8.70 -0.79
CA ARG A 32 23.68 -8.51 0.58
C ARG A 32 24.00 -7.05 0.82
N VAL A 33 23.31 -6.42 1.78
CA VAL A 33 23.44 -4.97 2.11
C VAL A 33 23.93 -4.71 3.53
N LYS A 34 24.45 -5.72 4.23
CA LYS A 34 25.16 -5.52 5.51
C LYS A 34 26.31 -4.54 5.31
N PHE A 35 26.47 -3.56 6.20
CA PHE A 35 27.43 -2.45 6.04
C PHE A 35 28.88 -2.92 5.76
N CYS A 36 29.36 -3.95 6.47
CA CYS A 36 30.68 -4.54 6.26
C CYS A 36 30.86 -5.26 4.90
N TYR A 37 29.79 -5.42 4.12
CA TYR A 37 29.78 -6.01 2.78
C TYR A 37 29.30 -5.02 1.69
N LEU A 38 29.10 -3.74 2.01
CA LEU A 38 28.66 -2.71 1.04
C LEU A 38 29.83 -2.01 0.31
N GLY A 39 31.07 -2.43 0.56
CA GLY A 39 32.26 -1.77 0.01
C GLY A 39 32.39 -0.31 0.46
N LEU A 40 31.98 -0.02 1.69
CA LEU A 40 32.17 1.29 2.31
C LEU A 40 33.63 1.44 2.78
N SER A 41 34.14 2.67 2.78
CA SER A 41 35.38 2.96 3.52
C SER A 41 35.13 2.82 5.03
N LYS A 42 36.17 2.58 5.82
CA LYS A 42 36.02 2.43 7.28
C LYS A 42 35.29 3.63 7.91
N LYS A 43 35.61 4.85 7.46
CA LYS A 43 34.94 6.10 7.87
C LYS A 43 33.43 6.10 7.55
N LEU A 44 33.05 5.66 6.35
CA LEU A 44 31.64 5.59 5.96
C LEU A 44 30.91 4.45 6.69
N GLU A 45 31.58 3.34 6.96
CA GLU A 45 31.02 2.24 7.74
C GLU A 45 30.73 2.68 9.18
N ASP A 46 31.65 3.41 9.84
CA ASP A 46 31.44 3.93 11.19
C ASP A 46 30.25 4.91 11.22
N LYS A 47 30.15 5.81 10.23
CA LYS A 47 28.99 6.67 10.04
C LYS A 47 27.68 5.90 9.79
N ALA A 48 27.74 4.79 9.06
CA ALA A 48 26.56 3.96 8.80
C ALA A 48 25.99 3.37 10.10
N TRP A 49 26.87 2.96 11.02
CA TRP A 49 26.47 2.49 12.35
C TRP A 49 25.85 3.61 13.20
N GLU A 50 26.42 4.82 13.16
CA GLU A 50 25.85 5.99 13.83
C GLU A 50 24.45 6.34 13.27
N MET A 51 24.31 6.37 11.94
CA MET A 51 23.03 6.64 11.28
C MET A 51 21.98 5.56 11.57
N ARG A 52 22.40 4.31 11.72
CA ARG A 52 21.52 3.20 12.12
C ARG A 52 20.96 3.37 13.53
N SER A 53 21.68 4.08 14.42
CA SER A 53 21.24 4.37 15.79
C SER A 53 20.37 5.62 15.93
N ALA A 54 20.17 6.40 14.86
CA ALA A 54 19.24 7.53 14.89
C ALA A 54 17.78 7.05 15.10
N ASP A 55 17.01 7.83 15.87
CA ASP A 55 15.59 7.55 16.11
C ASP A 55 14.75 7.65 14.82
N VAL A 56 15.18 8.49 13.88
CA VAL A 56 14.55 8.65 12.57
C VAL A 56 15.17 7.67 11.57
N SER A 57 14.31 6.90 10.89
CA SER A 57 14.74 5.93 9.90
C SER A 57 15.26 6.59 8.62
N TYR A 58 16.53 6.32 8.31
CA TYR A 58 17.17 6.77 7.06
C TYR A 58 16.56 6.14 5.80
N TRP A 59 15.79 5.05 5.92
CA TRP A 59 15.20 4.35 4.77
C TRP A 59 14.32 5.26 3.91
N SER A 60 13.60 6.21 4.52
CA SER A 60 12.76 7.16 3.79
C SER A 60 13.53 8.02 2.78
N HIS A 61 14.83 8.24 3.02
CA HIS A 61 15.70 9.03 2.15
C HIS A 61 16.32 8.23 1.01
N ILE A 62 16.37 6.89 1.12
CA ILE A 62 17.07 6.02 0.16
C ILE A 62 16.15 5.03 -0.57
N TRP A 63 14.83 5.08 -0.30
CA TRP A 63 13.86 4.13 -0.86
C TRP A 63 13.36 4.50 -2.26
N GLY A 64 13.69 5.70 -2.76
CA GLY A 64 13.28 6.19 -4.08
C GLY A 64 13.51 5.19 -5.22
N PRO A 65 14.71 4.57 -5.34
CA PRO A 65 15.00 3.62 -6.40
C PRO A 65 14.13 2.37 -6.36
N VAL A 66 13.69 1.93 -5.18
CA VAL A 66 12.76 0.80 -5.05
C VAL A 66 11.39 1.17 -5.61
N ILE A 67 10.93 2.41 -5.37
CA ILE A 67 9.66 2.91 -5.92
C ILE A 67 9.75 3.01 -7.45
N ASP A 68 10.87 3.45 -7.99
CA ASP A 68 11.05 3.56 -9.44
C ASP A 68 11.14 2.18 -10.11
N PHE A 69 11.80 1.21 -9.47
CA PHE A 69 11.78 -0.19 -9.87
C PHE A 69 10.36 -0.78 -9.88
N GLN A 70 9.56 -0.53 -8.83
CA GLN A 70 8.17 -0.96 -8.78
C GLN A 70 7.38 -0.40 -9.96
N LYS A 71 7.52 0.89 -10.28
CA LYS A 71 6.84 1.50 -11.43
C LYS A 71 7.30 0.89 -12.76
N SER A 72 8.61 0.64 -12.93
CA SER A 72 9.16 0.12 -14.19
C SER A 72 8.71 -1.31 -14.50
N CYS A 73 8.34 -2.09 -13.48
CA CYS A 73 7.79 -3.44 -13.63
C CYS A 73 6.28 -3.51 -13.38
N PHE A 74 5.55 -2.40 -13.54
CA PHE A 74 4.10 -2.32 -13.34
C PHE A 74 3.61 -2.87 -11.98
N HIS A 75 4.46 -2.76 -10.96
CA HIS A 75 4.25 -3.23 -9.59
C HIS A 75 4.12 -4.75 -9.45
N GLU A 76 4.49 -5.53 -10.47
CA GLU A 76 4.53 -7.00 -10.40
C GLU A 76 5.66 -7.50 -9.50
N TYR A 77 6.67 -6.66 -9.27
CA TYR A 77 7.80 -6.95 -8.41
C TYR A 77 8.11 -5.79 -7.46
N THR A 78 8.70 -6.15 -6.32
CA THR A 78 9.18 -5.20 -5.33
C THR A 78 10.45 -5.71 -4.66
N ILE A 79 11.15 -4.79 -4.01
CA ILE A 79 12.31 -5.08 -3.17
C ILE A 79 11.89 -4.95 -1.71
N CYS A 80 12.29 -5.91 -0.88
CA CYS A 80 12.03 -5.89 0.55
C CYS A 80 13.32 -6.13 1.34
N ASN A 81 13.39 -5.55 2.54
CA ASN A 81 14.40 -5.91 3.53
C ASN A 81 14.16 -7.35 4.00
N ALA A 82 15.21 -8.16 4.00
CA ALA A 82 15.17 -9.55 4.41
C ALA A 82 16.27 -9.89 5.44
N GLY A 83 16.05 -11.00 6.15
CA GLY A 83 16.85 -11.45 7.28
C GLY A 83 16.57 -10.71 8.59
N ARG A 84 16.92 -11.33 9.73
CA ARG A 84 16.61 -10.82 11.09
C ARG A 84 17.10 -9.39 11.36
N SER A 85 18.18 -8.97 10.70
CA SER A 85 18.77 -7.63 10.86
C SER A 85 18.53 -6.71 9.66
N GLY A 86 17.74 -7.13 8.66
CA GLY A 86 17.57 -6.37 7.41
C GLY A 86 18.85 -6.29 6.57
N GLY A 87 19.70 -7.33 6.63
CA GLY A 87 21.01 -7.35 5.98
C GLY A 87 20.99 -7.70 4.50
N TYR A 88 19.81 -7.87 3.91
CA TYR A 88 19.61 -8.27 2.53
C TYR A 88 18.46 -7.44 1.93
N LEU A 89 18.62 -7.05 0.68
CA LEU A 89 17.50 -6.64 -0.17
C LEU A 89 17.13 -7.85 -1.01
N ALA A 90 15.87 -8.25 -0.97
CA ALA A 90 15.39 -9.44 -1.66
C ALA A 90 14.24 -9.07 -2.60
N LEU A 91 14.18 -9.76 -3.74
CA LEU A 91 13.19 -9.57 -4.78
C LEU A 91 11.93 -10.40 -4.47
N TYR A 92 10.77 -9.74 -4.50
CA TYR A 92 9.48 -10.35 -4.24
C TYR A 92 8.51 -10.05 -5.38
N HIS A 93 7.59 -10.98 -5.61
CA HIS A 93 6.39 -10.68 -6.37
C HIS A 93 5.51 -9.70 -5.58
N SER A 94 4.84 -8.81 -6.29
CA SER A 94 3.88 -7.89 -5.71
C SER A 94 2.73 -7.60 -6.66
N GLN A 95 1.74 -6.87 -6.16
CA GLN A 95 0.69 -6.28 -6.97
C GLN A 95 0.10 -5.09 -6.24
N LEU A 96 -0.47 -4.14 -6.98
CA LEU A 96 -1.33 -3.12 -6.39
C LEU A 96 -2.70 -3.72 -6.09
N VAL A 97 -3.14 -3.60 -4.84
CA VAL A 97 -4.49 -4.01 -4.40
C VAL A 97 -5.24 -2.82 -3.85
N SER A 98 -6.56 -2.82 -4.04
CA SER A 98 -7.41 -1.83 -3.37
C SER A 98 -7.27 -1.98 -1.87
N THR A 99 -7.14 -0.86 -1.17
CA THR A 99 -7.18 -0.84 0.29
C THR A 99 -8.58 -1.11 0.84
N GLY A 100 -9.61 -1.09 -0.01
CA GLY A 100 -11.02 -1.16 0.37
C GLY A 100 -11.58 0.14 0.94
N TYR A 101 -10.76 1.18 1.12
CA TYR A 101 -11.24 2.47 1.58
C TYR A 101 -11.86 3.26 0.43
N TRP A 102 -13.09 3.72 0.64
CA TRP A 102 -13.88 4.44 -0.36
C TRP A 102 -14.10 5.91 -0.03
N SER A 103 -13.98 6.29 1.25
CA SER A 103 -14.06 7.67 1.69
C SER A 103 -13.03 7.99 2.77
N TYR A 104 -12.77 9.28 2.98
CA TYR A 104 -11.94 9.79 4.06
C TYR A 104 -12.53 11.06 4.67
N CYS A 105 -12.22 11.32 5.93
CA CYS A 105 -12.61 12.55 6.62
C CYS A 105 -11.69 13.71 6.23
N ARG A 106 -12.29 14.85 5.85
CA ARG A 106 -11.54 16.07 5.50
C ARG A 106 -10.84 16.70 6.70
N SER A 107 -11.44 16.66 7.89
CA SER A 107 -10.84 17.29 9.08
C SER A 107 -9.73 16.48 9.76
N CYS A 108 -9.83 15.14 9.80
CA CYS A 108 -8.85 14.30 10.53
C CYS A 108 -8.14 13.23 9.68
N GLY A 109 -8.46 13.10 8.39
CA GLY A 109 -7.84 12.11 7.50
C GLY A 109 -8.28 10.66 7.72
N GLN A 110 -9.16 10.39 8.69
CA GLN A 110 -9.63 9.02 8.96
C GLN A 110 -10.27 8.41 7.71
N ARG A 111 -9.76 7.24 7.30
CA ARG A 111 -10.26 6.46 6.16
C ARG A 111 -11.45 5.57 6.55
N ASN A 112 -12.34 5.28 5.59
CA ASN A 112 -13.54 4.50 5.81
C ASN A 112 -13.89 3.57 4.63
N TYR A 113 -14.39 2.37 4.96
CA TYR A 113 -14.75 1.30 4.02
C TYR A 113 -16.12 1.48 3.35
N ARG A 114 -16.87 2.52 3.69
CA ARG A 114 -18.13 2.87 3.02
C ARG A 114 -18.01 4.18 2.28
N LYS A 115 -18.80 4.32 1.22
CA LYS A 115 -18.96 5.58 0.50
C LYS A 115 -19.87 6.53 1.29
N VAL A 116 -19.75 7.81 1.00
CA VAL A 116 -20.73 8.85 1.32
C VAL A 116 -21.78 8.82 0.21
N ALA A 117 -23.06 8.76 0.60
CA ALA A 117 -24.17 8.73 -0.34
C ALA A 117 -24.17 9.98 -1.24
N PRO A 118 -24.47 9.85 -2.55
CA PRO A 118 -24.80 11.01 -3.38
C PRO A 118 -26.16 11.59 -2.96
N ALA A 119 -26.60 12.64 -3.66
CA ALA A 119 -27.97 13.14 -3.52
C ALA A 119 -28.98 12.00 -3.77
N LEU A 120 -30.05 11.99 -2.98
CA LEU A 120 -31.12 11.01 -3.15
C LEU A 120 -31.78 11.16 -4.53
N PRO A 121 -32.28 10.07 -5.14
CA PRO A 121 -32.99 10.14 -6.41
C PRO A 121 -34.19 11.09 -6.38
N ASP A 122 -34.55 11.65 -7.53
CA ASP A 122 -35.72 12.54 -7.67
C ASP A 122 -37.04 11.77 -7.69
N ALA A 123 -37.05 10.58 -8.29
CA ALA A 123 -38.23 9.74 -8.36
C ALA A 123 -38.69 9.31 -6.95
N PRO A 124 -39.97 9.51 -6.56
CA PRO A 124 -40.44 9.24 -5.19
C PRO A 124 -40.19 7.81 -4.72
N LEU A 125 -40.43 6.82 -5.58
CA LEU A 125 -40.18 5.41 -5.26
C LEU A 125 -38.69 5.11 -5.04
N GLU A 126 -37.83 5.57 -5.95
CA GLU A 126 -36.39 5.37 -5.81
C GLU A 126 -35.83 6.07 -4.57
N ARG A 127 -36.31 7.28 -4.28
CA ARG A 127 -35.95 8.03 -3.08
C ARG A 127 -36.32 7.29 -1.80
N ALA A 128 -37.55 6.78 -1.72
CA ALA A 128 -38.01 6.03 -0.56
C ALA A 128 -37.19 4.75 -0.36
N VAL A 129 -36.98 3.99 -1.43
CA VAL A 129 -36.17 2.76 -1.42
C VAL A 129 -34.73 3.04 -1.00
N ALA A 130 -34.06 4.01 -1.62
CA ALA A 130 -32.71 4.43 -1.28
C ALA A 130 -32.58 4.85 0.20
N THR A 131 -33.54 5.62 0.70
CA THR A 131 -33.58 6.08 2.09
C THR A 131 -33.68 4.91 3.08
N GLU A 132 -34.58 3.95 2.83
CA GLU A 132 -34.73 2.78 3.70
C GLU A 132 -33.50 1.86 3.66
N ILE A 133 -32.88 1.70 2.49
CA ILE A 133 -31.61 0.96 2.37
C ILE A 133 -30.51 1.63 3.19
N LEU A 134 -30.38 2.96 3.14
CA LEU A 134 -29.39 3.71 3.92
C LEU A 134 -29.59 3.58 5.42
N LYS A 135 -30.83 3.65 5.90
CA LYS A 135 -31.16 3.57 7.33
C LYS A 135 -30.73 2.24 7.94
N ASN A 136 -30.92 1.13 7.20
CA ASN A 136 -30.63 -0.22 7.68
C ASN A 136 -29.34 -0.82 7.08
N GLY A 137 -28.61 -0.06 6.25
CA GLY A 137 -27.39 -0.54 5.60
C GLY A 137 -27.58 -1.77 4.71
N GLY A 138 -28.77 -1.93 4.10
CA GLY A 138 -29.03 -3.03 3.16
C GLY A 138 -29.34 -4.41 3.78
N ALA A 139 -29.51 -4.51 5.11
CA ALA A 139 -29.58 -5.81 5.79
C ALA A 139 -30.87 -6.63 5.57
N TRP A 140 -31.98 -5.99 5.21
CA TRP A 140 -33.26 -6.66 5.01
C TRP A 140 -33.36 -7.43 3.69
N SER A 141 -34.24 -8.43 3.64
CA SER A 141 -34.67 -9.06 2.37
C SER A 141 -35.47 -8.07 1.53
N ASP A 142 -35.59 -8.35 0.23
CA ASP A 142 -36.29 -7.45 -0.69
C ASP A 142 -37.78 -7.35 -0.34
N SER A 143 -38.38 -8.46 0.10
CA SER A 143 -39.76 -8.50 0.61
C SER A 143 -39.95 -7.68 1.89
N ALA A 144 -38.94 -7.59 2.76
CA ALA A 144 -39.03 -6.80 3.99
C ALA A 144 -38.99 -5.28 3.71
N TYR A 145 -38.42 -4.85 2.58
CA TYR A 145 -38.53 -3.46 2.13
C TYR A 145 -39.95 -3.10 1.66
N LEU A 146 -40.67 -4.01 1.00
CA LEU A 146 -42.08 -3.78 0.60
C LEU A 146 -42.99 -3.46 1.79
N GLY A 147 -42.70 -4.05 2.95
CA GLY A 147 -43.45 -3.82 4.18
C GLY A 147 -43.16 -2.48 4.87
N GLN A 148 -42.14 -1.73 4.43
CA GLN A 148 -41.82 -0.43 5.03
C GLN A 148 -42.85 0.61 4.64
N GLU A 149 -43.37 1.38 5.59
CA GLU A 149 -44.45 2.33 5.36
C GLU A 149 -44.15 3.31 4.22
N ALA A 150 -42.91 3.82 4.16
CA ALA A 150 -42.45 4.76 3.13
C ALA A 150 -42.47 4.18 1.70
N ILE A 151 -42.40 2.86 1.55
CA ILE A 151 -42.47 2.16 0.26
C ILE A 151 -43.89 1.65 0.02
N ARG A 152 -44.54 1.10 1.05
CA ARG A 152 -45.89 0.53 0.99
C ARG A 152 -46.93 1.56 0.58
N SER A 153 -46.85 2.78 1.10
CA SER A 153 -47.82 3.85 0.86
C SER A 153 -47.78 4.44 -0.55
N LEU A 154 -46.78 4.08 -1.37
CA LEU A 154 -46.63 4.56 -2.74
C LEU A 154 -47.60 3.83 -3.69
N PRO A 155 -48.12 4.52 -4.72
CA PRO A 155 -49.14 3.98 -5.63
C PRO A 155 -48.63 2.89 -6.57
N ASN A 156 -47.32 2.65 -6.61
CA ASN A 156 -46.68 1.63 -7.44
C ASN A 156 -47.11 0.21 -7.07
N SER A 157 -47.11 -0.68 -8.06
CA SER A 157 -47.35 -2.11 -7.81
C SER A 157 -46.19 -2.73 -7.04
N ASP A 158 -46.43 -3.87 -6.38
CA ASP A 158 -45.38 -4.59 -5.66
C ASP A 158 -44.27 -5.09 -6.60
N GLU A 159 -44.62 -5.44 -7.85
CA GLU A 159 -43.66 -5.84 -8.88
C GLU A 159 -42.71 -4.67 -9.24
N GLU A 160 -43.25 -3.47 -9.43
CA GLU A 160 -42.44 -2.26 -9.70
C GLU A 160 -41.53 -1.93 -8.51
N LYS A 161 -42.07 -1.99 -7.30
CA LYS A 161 -41.31 -1.73 -6.06
C LYS A 161 -40.16 -2.72 -5.91
N LEU A 162 -40.39 -4.01 -6.12
CA LEU A 162 -39.34 -5.05 -6.06
C LEU A 162 -38.28 -4.84 -7.13
N ALA A 163 -38.66 -4.48 -8.35
CA ALA A 163 -37.71 -4.20 -9.41
C ALA A 163 -36.78 -3.02 -9.04
N VAL A 164 -37.32 -1.97 -8.43
CA VAL A 164 -36.52 -0.84 -7.93
C VAL A 164 -35.62 -1.25 -6.75
N ILE A 165 -36.13 -2.02 -5.79
CA ILE A 165 -35.34 -2.53 -4.65
C ILE A 165 -34.17 -3.38 -5.14
N ALA A 166 -34.44 -4.35 -6.01
CA ALA A 166 -33.43 -5.25 -6.56
C ALA A 166 -32.34 -4.49 -7.33
N ARG A 167 -32.72 -3.41 -8.04
CA ARG A 167 -31.78 -2.54 -8.76
C ARG A 167 -30.94 -1.67 -7.83
N LEU A 168 -31.55 -1.02 -6.83
CA LEU A 168 -30.87 -0.03 -6.00
C LEU A 168 -30.06 -0.64 -4.84
N LYS A 169 -30.55 -1.72 -4.23
CA LYS A 169 -29.94 -2.32 -3.02
C LYS A 169 -28.46 -2.70 -3.17
N PRO A 170 -27.99 -3.31 -4.27
CA PRO A 170 -26.58 -3.66 -4.42
C PRO A 170 -25.64 -2.45 -4.36
N GLU A 171 -26.08 -1.30 -4.87
CA GLU A 171 -25.30 -0.06 -4.85
C GLU A 171 -25.48 0.68 -3.51
N TRP A 172 -26.73 0.88 -3.08
CA TRP A 172 -27.03 1.77 -1.96
C TRP A 172 -26.59 1.24 -0.60
N LYS A 173 -26.41 -0.09 -0.46
CA LYS A 173 -25.85 -0.72 0.75
C LYS A 173 -24.39 -0.35 1.01
N GLU A 174 -23.65 0.09 -0.02
CA GLU A 174 -22.23 0.48 0.07
C GLU A 174 -22.06 1.91 0.64
N TYR A 175 -23.15 2.67 0.72
CA TYR A 175 -23.15 4.02 1.27
C TYR A 175 -23.41 4.03 2.78
N SER A 176 -22.96 5.12 3.41
CA SER A 176 -23.35 5.50 4.76
C SER A 176 -24.54 6.45 4.70
N SER A 177 -25.46 6.34 5.66
CA SER A 177 -26.60 7.26 5.81
C SER A 177 -26.19 8.71 6.08
N THR A 178 -25.00 8.93 6.63
CA THR A 178 -24.43 10.26 6.87
C THR A 178 -22.95 10.29 6.46
N ASN A 179 -22.43 11.49 6.18
CA ASN A 179 -21.01 11.69 5.98
C ASN A 179 -20.24 11.94 7.29
N ARG A 180 -20.89 11.79 8.46
CA ARG A 180 -20.27 12.00 9.76
C ARG A 180 -19.06 11.09 9.94
N CYS A 181 -17.97 11.62 10.50
CA CYS A 181 -16.77 10.88 10.83
C CYS A 181 -16.91 10.21 12.20
N GLY A 182 -16.71 8.89 12.28
CA GLY A 182 -16.78 8.16 13.55
C GLY A 182 -15.63 8.45 14.52
N ALA A 183 -14.51 9.03 14.04
CA ALA A 183 -13.33 9.30 14.87
C ALA A 183 -13.37 10.69 15.51
N CYS A 184 -13.66 11.75 14.73
CA CYS A 184 -13.67 13.13 15.22
C CYS A 184 -15.07 13.75 15.31
N GLY A 185 -16.11 13.08 14.80
CA GLY A 185 -17.48 13.58 14.81
C GLY A 185 -17.81 14.62 13.73
N ALA A 186 -16.83 15.07 12.93
CA ALA A 186 -17.04 16.06 11.86
C ALA A 186 -18.09 15.60 10.82
N GLU A 187 -18.90 16.53 10.33
CA GLU A 187 -20.00 16.30 9.40
C GLU A 187 -20.20 17.48 8.45
N GLY A 188 -21.08 17.34 7.45
CA GLY A 188 -21.31 18.39 6.45
C GLY A 188 -20.06 18.66 5.61
N GLU A 189 -19.66 19.92 5.46
CA GLU A 189 -18.48 20.32 4.68
C GLU A 189 -17.15 19.85 5.30
N GLU A 190 -17.14 19.52 6.59
CA GLU A 190 -15.98 18.98 7.30
C GLU A 190 -16.00 17.45 7.43
N GLY A 191 -17.14 16.84 7.06
CA GLY A 191 -17.35 15.41 7.09
C GLY A 191 -16.54 14.64 6.03
N ARG A 192 -16.89 13.37 5.91
CA ARG A 192 -16.29 12.45 4.94
C ARG A 192 -16.61 12.87 3.50
N VAL A 193 -15.69 12.55 2.60
CA VAL A 193 -15.83 12.65 1.15
C VAL A 193 -15.31 11.38 0.49
N ASN A 194 -15.89 11.00 -0.65
CA ASN A 194 -15.45 9.84 -1.42
C ASN A 194 -14.10 10.12 -2.08
N TYR A 195 -13.27 9.09 -2.19
CA TYR A 195 -12.08 9.15 -3.03
C TYR A 195 -12.47 9.23 -4.51
N PRO A 196 -11.88 10.15 -5.30
CA PRO A 196 -12.05 10.15 -6.76
C PRO A 196 -11.49 8.86 -7.40
N THR A 197 -10.34 8.42 -6.91
CA THR A 197 -9.74 7.12 -7.22
C THR A 197 -9.38 6.45 -5.90
N PRO A 198 -9.94 5.28 -5.58
CA PRO A 198 -9.67 4.59 -4.32
C PRO A 198 -8.17 4.35 -4.14
N PRO A 199 -7.63 4.56 -2.92
CA PRO A 199 -6.23 4.33 -2.67
C PRO A 199 -5.90 2.84 -2.83
N MET A 200 -4.82 2.60 -3.56
CA MET A 200 -4.21 1.29 -3.73
C MET A 200 -3.01 1.17 -2.79
N GLN A 201 -2.69 -0.05 -2.38
CA GLN A 201 -1.47 -0.36 -1.64
C GLN A 201 -0.71 -1.49 -2.33
N LEU A 202 0.60 -1.48 -2.19
CA LEU A 202 1.42 -2.57 -2.66
C LEU A 202 1.25 -3.78 -1.72
N HIS A 203 0.87 -4.91 -2.28
CA HIS A 203 0.78 -6.17 -1.57
C HIS A 203 1.92 -7.09 -2.00
N THR A 204 2.87 -7.31 -1.11
CA THR A 204 3.97 -8.25 -1.29
C THR A 204 3.48 -9.69 -1.18
N ARG A 205 3.91 -10.54 -2.10
CA ARG A 205 3.58 -11.97 -2.16
C ARG A 205 4.83 -12.80 -1.84
N GLN A 206 5.01 -13.93 -2.52
CA GLN A 206 6.19 -14.78 -2.36
C GLN A 206 7.48 -14.14 -2.89
N GLY A 207 8.61 -14.54 -2.31
CA GLY A 207 9.93 -14.20 -2.83
C GLY A 207 10.15 -14.83 -4.20
N VAL A 208 10.89 -14.14 -5.07
CA VAL A 208 11.25 -14.66 -6.39
C VAL A 208 12.36 -15.68 -6.23
N SER A 209 12.08 -16.92 -6.59
CA SER A 209 13.09 -17.97 -6.77
C SER A 209 13.31 -18.21 -8.26
N ILE A 210 14.54 -18.57 -8.64
CA ILE A 210 14.91 -18.74 -10.04
C ILE A 210 14.44 -20.11 -10.60
N GLY A 211 13.95 -21.02 -9.76
CA GLY A 211 13.34 -22.28 -10.21
C GLY A 211 14.27 -23.17 -11.04
N ASP A 212 13.69 -24.05 -11.86
CA ASP A 212 14.44 -24.90 -12.79
C ASP A 212 14.74 -24.14 -14.10
N ILE A 213 15.87 -23.45 -14.10
CA ILE A 213 16.38 -22.65 -15.22
C ILE A 213 16.51 -23.48 -16.50
N THR A 214 16.78 -24.79 -16.39
CA THR A 214 17.07 -25.62 -17.57
C THR A 214 15.85 -25.79 -18.48
N ASN A 215 14.65 -25.74 -17.88
CA ASN A 215 13.37 -25.89 -18.55
C ASN A 215 12.76 -24.56 -19.04
N MET A 216 13.33 -23.42 -18.65
CA MET A 216 12.83 -22.11 -19.10
C MET A 216 13.00 -21.94 -20.61
N ASP A 217 11.99 -21.40 -21.28
CA ASP A 217 12.12 -21.01 -22.68
C ASP A 217 12.95 -19.71 -22.83
N MET A 218 13.18 -19.26 -24.07
CA MET A 218 13.95 -18.04 -24.31
C MET A 218 13.25 -16.76 -23.82
N ILE A 219 11.92 -16.73 -23.81
CA ILE A 219 11.11 -15.58 -23.37
C ILE A 219 11.18 -15.49 -21.85
N GLU A 220 10.97 -16.60 -21.14
CA GLU A 220 11.07 -16.70 -19.70
C GLU A 220 12.47 -16.34 -19.20
N LEU A 221 13.53 -16.86 -19.83
CA LEU A 221 14.91 -16.49 -19.50
C LEU A 221 15.16 -15.01 -19.72
N HIS A 222 14.70 -14.46 -20.84
CA HIS A 222 14.90 -13.04 -21.16
C HIS A 222 14.16 -12.13 -20.17
N HIS A 223 12.94 -12.51 -19.77
CA HIS A 223 12.15 -11.82 -18.75
C HIS A 223 12.83 -11.87 -17.40
N MET A 224 13.13 -13.06 -16.89
CA MET A 224 13.76 -13.23 -15.57
C MET A 224 15.14 -12.55 -15.50
N THR A 225 15.96 -12.70 -16.54
CA THR A 225 17.26 -12.00 -16.63
C THR A 225 17.07 -10.49 -16.59
N GLY A 226 16.05 -9.96 -17.28
CA GLY A 226 15.73 -8.54 -17.26
C GLY A 226 15.35 -8.06 -15.86
N ILE A 227 14.41 -8.74 -15.22
CA ILE A 227 13.94 -8.38 -13.87
C ILE A 227 15.08 -8.43 -12.85
N VAL A 228 15.91 -9.48 -12.87
CA VAL A 228 17.05 -9.61 -11.94
C VAL A 228 18.12 -8.55 -12.21
N ALA A 229 18.41 -8.22 -13.47
CA ALA A 229 19.35 -7.13 -13.80
C ALA A 229 18.80 -5.75 -13.37
N ASP A 230 17.51 -5.51 -13.56
CA ASP A 230 16.85 -4.27 -13.12
C ASP A 230 16.80 -4.17 -11.59
N PHE A 231 16.61 -5.31 -10.91
CA PHE A 231 16.72 -5.43 -9.46
C PHE A 231 18.12 -5.09 -8.95
N ASP A 232 19.17 -5.62 -9.58
CA ASP A 232 20.56 -5.31 -9.23
C ASP A 232 20.87 -3.83 -9.40
N ARG A 233 20.41 -3.23 -10.51
CA ARG A 233 20.56 -1.80 -10.76
C ARG A 233 19.85 -0.96 -9.69
N ALA A 234 18.64 -1.35 -9.30
CA ALA A 234 17.92 -0.67 -8.22
C ALA A 234 18.67 -0.79 -6.87
N CYS A 235 19.26 -1.96 -6.56
CA CYS A 235 20.10 -2.13 -5.37
C CYS A 235 21.36 -1.23 -5.41
N ASP A 236 21.98 -1.08 -6.58
CA ASP A 236 23.11 -0.16 -6.78
C ASP A 236 22.70 1.29 -6.53
N GLN A 237 21.54 1.72 -7.02
CA GLN A 237 21.02 3.06 -6.79
C GLN A 237 20.67 3.32 -5.32
N VAL A 238 20.07 2.35 -4.61
CA VAL A 238 19.84 2.44 -3.16
C VAL A 238 21.17 2.61 -2.42
N ARG A 239 22.20 1.85 -2.82
CA ARG A 239 23.54 1.95 -2.23
C ARG A 239 24.17 3.31 -2.51
N GLU A 240 24.04 3.86 -3.72
CA GLU A 240 24.54 5.18 -4.08
C GLU A 240 23.89 6.28 -3.24
N GLN A 241 22.55 6.27 -3.13
CA GLN A 241 21.82 7.23 -2.28
C GLN A 241 22.21 7.09 -0.80
N PHE A 242 22.46 5.88 -0.32
CA PHE A 242 22.95 5.67 1.05
C PHE A 242 24.35 6.26 1.24
N ILE A 243 25.27 6.07 0.29
CA ILE A 243 26.61 6.67 0.37
C ILE A 243 26.53 8.21 0.35
N GLU A 244 25.70 8.78 -0.53
CA GLU A 244 25.47 10.21 -0.60
C GLU A 244 24.93 10.76 0.74
N LEU A 245 23.96 10.06 1.33
CA LEU A 245 23.41 10.40 2.64
C LEU A 245 24.50 10.39 3.73
N LEU A 246 25.37 9.37 3.77
CA LEU A 246 26.48 9.29 4.73
C LEU A 246 27.54 10.38 4.54
N GLN A 247 27.72 10.86 3.31
CA GLN A 247 28.66 11.92 2.99
C GLN A 247 28.13 13.29 3.42
N ASN A 248 26.82 13.51 3.26
CA ASN A 248 26.20 14.83 3.38
C ASN A 248 25.38 15.04 4.66
N CYS A 249 25.13 13.98 5.43
CA CYS A 249 24.38 14.04 6.68
C CYS A 249 25.19 13.53 7.88
N GLU A 250 24.75 13.93 9.06
CA GLU A 250 25.28 13.53 10.36
C GLU A 250 24.12 13.36 11.34
N VAL A 251 24.30 12.49 12.33
CA VAL A 251 23.32 12.32 13.40
C VAL A 251 23.56 13.40 14.43
N ARG A 252 22.50 14.07 14.88
CA ARG A 252 22.56 15.07 15.94
C ARG A 252 21.55 14.72 17.01
N GLU A 253 21.98 14.87 18.26
CA GLU A 253 21.08 14.77 19.41
C GLU A 253 20.42 16.13 19.65
N GLU A 254 19.09 16.14 19.72
CA GLU A 254 18.32 17.33 20.02
C GLU A 254 17.35 17.04 21.18
N VAL A 255 17.36 17.91 22.19
CA VAL A 255 16.43 17.82 23.32
C VAL A 255 15.19 18.63 23.01
N VAL A 256 14.08 17.93 22.77
CA VAL A 256 12.77 18.56 22.51
C VAL A 256 11.96 18.63 23.80
N MET A 257 11.71 19.84 24.31
CA MET A 257 10.83 20.06 25.46
C MET A 257 9.37 20.01 25.02
N VAL A 258 8.64 18.97 25.43
CA VAL A 258 7.20 18.83 25.11
C VAL A 258 6.35 19.42 26.24
N PRO A 259 5.56 20.49 26.01
CA PRO A 259 4.64 21.02 27.02
C PRO A 259 3.57 19.97 27.34
N LYS A 260 3.44 19.60 28.61
CA LYS A 260 2.51 18.56 29.08
C LYS A 260 1.54 19.13 30.10
N THR A 261 0.25 19.11 29.78
CA THR A 261 -0.80 19.41 30.76
C THR A 261 -1.09 18.17 31.58
N VAL A 262 -0.97 18.26 32.90
CA VAL A 262 -1.29 17.17 33.84
C VAL A 262 -2.38 17.62 34.80
N ARG A 263 -3.33 16.72 35.11
CA ARG A 263 -4.31 16.92 36.18
C ARG A 263 -3.76 16.25 37.44
N THR A 264 -3.49 17.02 38.47
CA THR A 264 -3.00 16.53 39.76
C THR A 264 -4.08 16.65 40.83
N LEU A 265 -4.07 15.72 41.79
CA LEU A 265 -4.95 15.75 42.96
C LEU A 265 -4.40 16.79 43.94
N HIS A 266 -5.19 17.83 44.23
CA HIS A 266 -4.88 18.79 45.27
C HIS A 266 -5.75 18.49 46.48
N CYS A 267 -5.14 18.01 47.57
CA CYS A 267 -5.83 17.90 48.86
C CYS A 267 -5.80 19.26 49.55
N THR A 268 -6.97 19.80 49.87
CA THR A 268 -7.10 20.95 50.77
C THR A 268 -7.03 20.46 52.20
N CYS A 269 -6.11 21.05 52.98
CA CYS A 269 -5.99 20.86 54.42
C CYS A 269 -7.26 21.29 55.16
#